data_AF-A0A1J4KU39-F1
#
_entry.id   AF-A0A1J4KU39-F1
#
_cell.length_a   1.000
_cell.length_b   1.000
_cell.length_c   1.000
_cell.angle_alpha   90.00
_cell.angle_beta   90.00
_cell.angle_gamma   90.00
#
_symmetry.space_group_name_H-M   'P 1'
#
loop_
_entity.id
_entity.type
_entity.pdbx_description
1 polymer ?
#
loop_
_entity_poly.entity_id
_entity_poly.type
_entity_poly.pdbx_seq_one_letter_code
_entity_poly.pdbx_strand_id
1 'polypeptide(L)'
;MTADTDSKLIELISCPVCYLVMSGPGRLPMVFKSCGHTVCSECLPALSKCPLCNKKSEGSIENYSLISLVEHAHKTMKIDPEIDPPSSMPVTVCTFVNGDPDKEQRFYHCRTCGITDRDVICEACVRICHAGHNTSFYKITKGYCDCGSMGCDVECKCINDKNAGKCTIRIHGKNYVRQRWYHCKTCFLTGDLGCCQSCARICHKNHNVIFAGICESCYCDCGSGNKNCLCMKSNIKK
;
A
#
# COMPACT_ATOMS: atom_id res chain seq x y z
N MET A 1 -15.42 -13.49 -30.57
CA MET A 1 -14.10 -14.12 -30.42
C MET A 1 -13.46 -13.88 -29.05
N THR A 2 -13.96 -12.93 -28.24
CA THR A 2 -13.39 -12.58 -26.92
C THR A 2 -13.77 -13.56 -25.79
N ALA A 3 -14.96 -14.15 -25.83
CA ALA A 3 -15.42 -15.04 -24.75
C ALA A 3 -14.59 -16.32 -24.56
N ASP A 4 -14.05 -16.90 -25.65
CA ASP A 4 -13.22 -18.12 -25.58
C ASP A 4 -11.81 -17.85 -25.02
N THR A 5 -11.25 -16.68 -25.31
CA THR A 5 -9.97 -16.24 -24.73
C THR A 5 -10.08 -15.89 -23.26
N ASP A 6 -11.20 -15.28 -22.85
CA ASP A 6 -11.41 -14.90 -21.44
C ASP A 6 -11.58 -16.14 -20.55
N SER A 7 -12.35 -17.14 -21.00
CA SER A 7 -12.50 -18.42 -20.28
C SER A 7 -11.18 -19.15 -20.09
N LYS A 8 -10.33 -19.21 -21.12
CA LYS A 8 -9.00 -19.85 -21.04
C LYS A 8 -8.07 -19.11 -20.07
N LEU A 9 -8.14 -17.78 -20.03
CA LEU A 9 -7.34 -17.02 -19.07
C LEU A 9 -7.80 -17.27 -17.63
N ILE A 10 -9.12 -17.31 -17.39
CA ILE A 10 -9.70 -17.62 -16.08
C ILE A 10 -9.21 -19.00 -15.59
N GLU A 11 -9.23 -20.02 -16.45
CA GLU A 11 -8.70 -21.35 -16.10
C GLU A 11 -7.22 -21.31 -15.68
N LEU A 12 -6.38 -20.54 -16.40
CA LEU A 12 -4.95 -20.43 -16.10
C LEU A 12 -4.66 -19.76 -14.75
N ILE A 13 -5.50 -18.81 -14.33
CA ILE A 13 -5.32 -18.03 -13.10
C ILE A 13 -6.09 -18.61 -11.90
N SER A 14 -6.81 -19.71 -12.09
CA SER A 14 -7.64 -20.34 -11.05
C SER A 14 -6.88 -21.43 -10.29
N CYS A 15 -7.09 -21.50 -8.99
CA CYS A 15 -6.48 -22.51 -8.15
C CYS A 15 -7.07 -23.88 -8.48
N PRO A 16 -6.28 -24.94 -8.73
CA PRO A 16 -6.79 -26.27 -9.06
C PRO A 16 -7.45 -26.99 -7.86
N VAL A 17 -7.45 -26.38 -6.67
CA VAL A 17 -8.01 -26.98 -5.45
C VAL A 17 -9.36 -26.38 -5.09
N CYS A 18 -9.43 -25.04 -5.01
CA CYS A 18 -10.68 -24.35 -4.67
C CYS A 18 -11.41 -23.77 -5.88
N TYR A 19 -10.82 -23.83 -7.08
CA TYR A 19 -11.36 -23.28 -8.34
C TYR A 19 -11.63 -21.77 -8.33
N LEU A 20 -11.18 -21.06 -7.29
CA LEU A 20 -11.23 -19.61 -7.22
C LEU A 20 -9.99 -19.02 -7.90
N VAL A 21 -10.16 -17.81 -8.44
CA VAL A 21 -9.05 -17.00 -8.96
C VAL A 21 -8.00 -16.78 -7.86
N MET A 22 -6.74 -16.94 -8.22
CA MET A 22 -5.58 -16.76 -7.33
C MET A 22 -5.25 -15.28 -7.11
N SER A 23 -6.23 -14.52 -6.64
CA SER A 23 -6.13 -13.11 -6.32
C SER A 23 -5.56 -12.89 -4.91
N GLY A 24 -4.65 -11.91 -4.79
CA GLY A 24 -4.13 -11.50 -3.49
C GLY A 24 -5.14 -10.66 -2.69
N PRO A 25 -4.98 -10.51 -1.36
CA PRO A 25 -3.93 -11.08 -0.51
C PRO A 25 -4.08 -12.57 -0.18
N GLY A 26 -5.31 -13.06 -0.08
CA GLY A 26 -5.60 -14.35 0.55
C GLY A 26 -5.25 -15.55 -0.32
N ARG A 27 -5.38 -15.43 -1.65
CA ARG A 27 -5.21 -16.54 -2.60
C ARG A 27 -4.04 -16.31 -3.55
N LEU A 28 -2.94 -15.73 -3.07
CA LEU A 28 -1.73 -15.57 -3.86
C LEU A 28 -1.27 -16.90 -4.48
N PRO A 29 -0.85 -16.91 -5.75
CA PRO A 29 -0.42 -18.13 -6.42
C PRO A 29 0.94 -18.58 -5.87
N MET A 30 1.03 -19.82 -5.39
CA MET A 30 2.19 -20.44 -4.76
C MET A 30 2.67 -21.64 -5.57
N VAL A 31 3.92 -21.59 -6.03
CA VAL A 31 4.62 -22.65 -6.74
C VAL A 31 5.24 -23.64 -5.76
N PHE A 32 4.96 -24.94 -5.93
CA PHE A 32 5.71 -25.98 -5.24
C PHE A 32 7.14 -26.07 -5.79
N LYS A 33 8.16 -25.90 -4.95
CA LYS A 33 9.57 -25.94 -5.37
C LYS A 33 9.98 -27.26 -6.04
N SER A 34 9.37 -28.38 -5.61
CA SER A 34 9.69 -29.72 -6.10
C SER A 34 9.15 -30.04 -7.51
N CYS A 35 8.19 -29.26 -8.03
CA CYS A 35 7.52 -29.61 -9.28
C CYS A 35 7.01 -28.47 -10.16
N GLY A 36 7.02 -27.22 -9.70
CA GLY A 36 6.59 -26.07 -10.51
C GLY A 36 5.07 -25.87 -10.60
N HIS A 37 4.26 -26.79 -10.10
CA HIS A 37 2.81 -26.61 -10.06
C HIS A 37 2.40 -25.54 -9.06
N THR A 38 1.29 -24.86 -9.36
CA THR A 38 0.82 -23.71 -8.60
C THR A 38 -0.53 -23.99 -7.93
N VAL A 39 -0.68 -23.55 -6.67
CA VAL A 39 -1.93 -23.53 -5.90
C VAL A 39 -2.04 -22.21 -5.16
N CYS A 40 -3.23 -21.81 -4.67
CA CYS A 40 -3.34 -20.58 -3.89
C CYS A 40 -2.75 -20.74 -2.46
N SER A 41 -2.35 -19.62 -1.86
CA SER A 41 -1.81 -19.54 -0.50
C SER A 41 -2.79 -19.96 0.60
N GLU A 42 -4.10 -19.89 0.35
CA GLU A 42 -5.14 -20.40 1.26
C GLU A 42 -5.23 -21.93 1.26
N CYS A 43 -5.08 -22.58 0.09
CA CYS A 43 -5.14 -24.03 -0.01
C CYS A 43 -3.81 -24.71 0.36
N LEU A 44 -2.68 -24.04 0.12
CA LEU A 44 -1.34 -24.61 0.31
C LEU A 44 -1.11 -25.25 1.70
N PRO A 45 -1.51 -24.64 2.85
CA PRO A 45 -1.23 -25.21 4.17
C PRO A 45 -1.89 -26.57 4.42
N ALA A 46 -2.99 -26.88 3.71
CA ALA A 46 -3.70 -28.15 3.81
C ALA A 46 -3.03 -29.27 2.99
N LEU A 47 -1.96 -28.99 2.24
CA LEU A 47 -1.37 -29.89 1.26
C LEU A 47 0.04 -30.34 1.67
N SER A 48 0.19 -31.63 1.97
CA SER A 48 1.50 -32.27 2.18
C SER A 48 2.20 -32.69 0.88
N LYS A 49 1.44 -32.79 -0.22
CA LYS A 49 1.88 -33.16 -1.56
C LYS A 49 1.19 -32.27 -2.60
N CYS A 50 1.81 -32.10 -3.76
CA CYS A 50 1.21 -31.40 -4.88
C CYS A 50 -0.05 -32.15 -5.37
N PRO A 51 -1.21 -31.48 -5.51
CA PRO A 51 -2.46 -32.13 -5.91
C PRO A 51 -2.47 -32.54 -7.39
N LEU A 52 -1.59 -31.95 -8.22
CA LEU A 52 -1.53 -32.23 -9.67
C LEU A 52 -0.62 -33.40 -10.03
N CYS A 53 0.48 -33.60 -9.30
CA CYS A 53 1.48 -34.63 -9.64
C CYS A 53 1.91 -35.52 -8.46
N ASN A 54 1.31 -35.33 -7.28
CA ASN A 54 1.54 -36.12 -6.06
C ASN A 54 2.98 -36.10 -5.51
N LYS A 55 3.86 -35.23 -6.03
CA LYS A 55 5.21 -35.01 -5.48
C LYS A 55 5.13 -34.36 -4.09
N LYS A 56 6.03 -34.76 -3.18
CA LYS A 56 6.12 -34.22 -1.82
C LYS A 56 6.45 -32.72 -1.85
N SER A 57 5.86 -31.95 -0.93
CA SER A 57 6.15 -30.53 -0.77
C SER A 57 7.55 -30.34 -0.17
N GLU A 58 8.39 -29.55 -0.83
CA GLU A 58 9.73 -29.12 -0.36
C GLU A 58 9.75 -27.60 -0.13
N GLY A 59 8.59 -27.07 0.29
CA GLY A 59 8.33 -25.65 0.40
C GLY A 59 7.77 -25.04 -0.89
N SER A 60 7.43 -23.77 -0.80
CA SER A 60 6.81 -23.01 -1.89
C SER A 60 7.45 -21.64 -2.05
N ILE A 61 7.21 -21.02 -3.21
CA ILE A 61 7.52 -19.63 -3.53
C ILE A 61 6.33 -19.01 -4.26
N GLU A 62 6.24 -17.69 -4.28
CA GLU A 62 5.18 -16.99 -5.01
C GLU A 62 5.39 -17.04 -6.53
N ASN A 63 4.31 -17.21 -7.28
CA ASN A 63 4.32 -17.17 -8.74
C ASN A 63 4.07 -15.74 -9.24
N TYR A 64 5.10 -14.89 -9.25
CA TYR A 64 4.97 -13.49 -9.70
C TYR A 64 4.43 -13.35 -11.12
N SER A 65 4.79 -14.26 -12.03
CA SER A 65 4.24 -14.27 -13.39
C SER A 65 2.73 -14.45 -13.39
N LEU A 66 2.21 -15.35 -12.55
CA LEU A 66 0.78 -15.58 -12.44
C LEU A 66 0.07 -14.44 -11.70
N ILE A 67 0.71 -13.79 -10.72
CA ILE A 67 0.21 -12.55 -10.12
C ILE A 67 0.00 -11.48 -11.20
N SER A 68 0.98 -11.28 -12.09
CA SER A 68 0.85 -10.31 -13.19
C SER A 68 -0.28 -10.67 -14.17
N LEU A 69 -0.54 -11.96 -14.41
CA LEU A 69 -1.67 -12.40 -15.24
C LEU A 69 -3.02 -12.16 -14.56
N VAL A 70 -3.12 -12.42 -13.25
CA VAL A 70 -4.33 -12.10 -12.46
C VAL A 70 -4.60 -10.58 -12.50
N GLU A 71 -3.57 -9.76 -12.27
CA GLU A 71 -3.68 -8.29 -12.35
C GLU A 71 -4.10 -7.83 -13.75
N HIS A 72 -3.61 -8.49 -14.81
CA HIS A 72 -4.01 -8.19 -16.18
C HIS A 72 -5.48 -8.55 -16.42
N ALA A 73 -5.92 -9.74 -15.99
CA ALA A 73 -7.31 -10.17 -16.11
C ALA A 73 -8.26 -9.19 -15.41
N HIS A 74 -7.97 -8.77 -14.18
CA HIS A 74 -8.77 -7.74 -13.49
C HIS A 74 -8.85 -6.40 -14.23
N LYS A 75 -7.86 -6.07 -15.06
CA LYS A 75 -7.83 -4.82 -15.85
C LYS A 75 -8.55 -4.95 -17.19
N THR A 76 -8.59 -6.13 -17.79
CA THR A 76 -9.12 -6.34 -19.15
C THR A 76 -10.49 -6.99 -19.20
N MET A 77 -10.91 -7.67 -18.13
CA MET A 77 -12.19 -8.36 -18.06
C MET A 77 -12.89 -8.15 -16.72
N LYS A 78 -14.19 -8.36 -16.71
CA LYS A 78 -15.01 -8.37 -15.49
C LYS A 78 -15.08 -9.81 -14.98
N ILE A 79 -14.38 -10.09 -13.90
CA ILE A 79 -14.40 -11.40 -13.23
C ILE A 79 -15.61 -11.46 -12.29
N ASP A 80 -16.34 -12.58 -12.33
CA ASP A 80 -17.50 -12.79 -11.46
C ASP A 80 -17.06 -12.90 -9.98
N PRO A 81 -17.67 -12.16 -9.05
CA PRO A 81 -17.41 -12.29 -7.61
C PRO A 81 -17.62 -13.70 -7.04
N GLU A 82 -18.37 -14.58 -7.70
CA GLU A 82 -18.54 -15.98 -7.28
C GLU A 82 -17.23 -16.77 -7.43
N ILE A 83 -16.47 -16.52 -8.51
CA ILE A 83 -15.19 -17.18 -8.78
C ILE A 83 -13.99 -16.38 -8.25
N ASP A 84 -14.19 -15.10 -7.93
CA ASP A 84 -13.20 -14.27 -7.25
C ASP A 84 -13.79 -13.50 -6.05
N PRO A 85 -14.18 -14.22 -4.99
CA PRO A 85 -14.80 -13.60 -3.83
C PRO A 85 -13.80 -12.75 -3.07
N PRO A 86 -14.18 -11.60 -2.50
CA PRO A 86 -13.28 -10.78 -1.71
C PRO A 86 -12.61 -11.62 -0.60
N SER A 87 -11.28 -11.57 -0.54
CA SER A 87 -10.47 -12.29 0.44
C SER A 87 -11.02 -12.14 1.87
N SER A 88 -11.23 -13.26 2.54
CA SER A 88 -11.64 -13.35 3.95
C SER A 88 -10.52 -13.02 4.93
N MET A 89 -9.25 -13.02 4.46
CA MET A 89 -8.13 -12.53 5.27
C MET A 89 -8.41 -11.10 5.74
N PRO A 90 -8.20 -10.81 7.04
CA PRO A 90 -8.42 -9.48 7.59
C PRO A 90 -7.58 -8.50 6.78
N VAL A 91 -8.24 -7.46 6.28
CA VAL A 91 -7.59 -6.36 5.58
C VAL A 91 -6.43 -5.90 6.46
N THR A 92 -5.21 -5.99 5.96
CA THR A 92 -4.04 -5.51 6.69
C THR A 92 -4.31 -4.07 7.13
N VAL A 93 -4.16 -3.75 8.41
CA VAL A 93 -4.38 -2.38 8.88
C VAL A 93 -3.37 -1.49 8.16
N CYS A 94 -3.84 -0.38 7.56
CA CYS A 94 -2.95 0.52 6.84
C CYS A 94 -1.84 1.02 7.77
N THR A 95 -0.60 0.83 7.34
CA THR A 95 0.59 1.13 8.16
C THR A 95 0.96 2.60 8.17
N PHE A 96 0.17 3.47 7.54
CA PHE A 96 0.43 4.90 7.52
C PHE A 96 0.39 5.54 8.92
N VAL A 97 -0.63 5.26 9.73
CA VAL A 97 -0.76 5.88 11.08
C VAL A 97 0.25 5.31 12.06
N ASN A 98 0.35 3.98 12.11
CA ASN A 98 1.26 3.33 13.06
C ASN A 98 2.72 3.51 12.65
N GLY A 99 2.97 3.86 11.38
CA GLY A 99 4.28 4.27 10.87
C GLY A 99 5.38 3.36 11.41
N ASP A 100 5.22 2.06 11.31
CA ASP A 100 6.26 1.13 11.75
C ASP A 100 7.25 0.97 10.58
N PRO A 101 8.41 1.64 10.61
CA PRO A 101 9.39 1.53 9.52
C PRO A 101 9.97 0.12 9.42
N ASP A 102 9.85 -0.70 10.47
CA ASP A 102 10.34 -2.07 10.54
C ASP A 102 9.31 -3.10 10.10
N LYS A 103 8.07 -2.69 9.85
CA LYS A 103 7.03 -3.59 9.37
C LYS A 103 7.34 -4.07 7.96
N GLU A 104 7.73 -5.33 7.85
CA GLU A 104 7.80 -6.02 6.56
C GLU A 104 6.39 -6.29 6.04
N GLN A 105 6.10 -5.79 4.84
CA GLN A 105 4.80 -5.93 4.19
C GLN A 105 4.95 -5.78 2.67
N ARG A 106 3.89 -6.14 1.95
CA ARG A 106 3.79 -5.92 0.50
C ARG A 106 3.55 -4.46 0.18
N PHE A 107 4.33 -3.95 -0.74
CA PHE A 107 4.20 -2.61 -1.28
C PHE A 107 3.90 -2.61 -2.77
N TYR A 108 3.10 -1.63 -3.18
CA TYR A 108 2.63 -1.46 -4.54
C TYR A 108 2.88 -0.02 -4.98
N HIS A 109 3.07 0.16 -6.28
CA HIS A 109 3.02 1.47 -6.91
C HIS A 109 1.62 1.69 -7.51
N CYS A 110 1.22 2.96 -7.62
CA CYS A 110 -0.04 3.38 -8.23
C CYS A 110 0.25 4.46 -9.27
N ARG A 111 0.26 4.09 -10.55
CA ARG A 111 0.56 5.02 -11.65
C ARG A 111 -0.54 6.09 -11.80
N THR A 112 -1.79 5.72 -11.56
CA THR A 112 -2.94 6.64 -11.61
C THR A 112 -2.78 7.80 -10.63
N CYS A 113 -2.19 7.56 -9.45
CA CYS A 113 -1.97 8.58 -8.43
C CYS A 113 -0.55 9.16 -8.41
N GLY A 114 0.33 8.72 -9.32
CA GLY A 114 1.75 9.10 -9.31
C GLY A 114 2.55 8.57 -8.11
N ILE A 115 2.05 7.54 -7.42
CA ILE A 115 2.75 6.88 -6.31
C ILE A 115 3.74 5.90 -6.91
N THR A 116 4.97 6.36 -7.08
CA THR A 116 6.06 5.64 -7.76
C THR A 116 7.39 5.95 -7.08
N ASP A 117 8.46 5.27 -7.50
CA ASP A 117 9.84 5.44 -7.01
C ASP A 117 10.03 5.16 -5.51
N ARG A 118 9.99 6.21 -4.69
CA ARG A 118 10.19 6.14 -3.24
C ARG A 118 8.87 6.06 -2.47
N ASP A 119 7.76 6.37 -3.13
CA ASP A 119 6.45 6.36 -2.51
C ASP A 119 5.77 5.01 -2.78
N VAL A 120 5.20 4.41 -1.74
CA VAL A 120 4.60 3.08 -1.79
C VAL A 120 3.26 3.01 -1.06
N ILE A 121 2.32 2.20 -1.56
CA ILE A 121 1.06 1.91 -0.87
C ILE A 121 1.03 0.47 -0.37
N CYS A 122 0.48 0.29 0.83
CA CYS A 122 0.19 -1.03 1.36
C CYS A 122 -1.02 -1.66 0.66
N GLU A 123 -1.15 -2.98 0.82
CA GLU A 123 -2.22 -3.78 0.23
C GLU A 123 -3.64 -3.32 0.61
N ALA A 124 -3.83 -2.84 1.84
CA ALA A 124 -5.10 -2.26 2.29
C ALA A 124 -5.52 -1.06 1.42
N CYS A 125 -4.56 -0.19 1.10
CA CYS A 125 -4.81 0.99 0.30
C CYS A 125 -5.05 0.63 -1.17
N VAL A 126 -4.41 -0.42 -1.70
CA VAL A 126 -4.73 -0.95 -3.03
C VAL A 126 -6.21 -1.36 -3.10
N ARG A 127 -6.69 -2.08 -2.09
CA ARG A 127 -8.08 -2.59 -2.06
C ARG A 127 -9.15 -1.52 -1.81
N ILE A 128 -8.84 -0.48 -1.03
CA ILE A 128 -9.85 0.46 -0.54
C ILE A 128 -9.69 1.84 -1.17
N CYS A 129 -8.48 2.41 -1.13
CA CYS A 129 -8.23 3.78 -1.59
C CYS A 129 -7.95 3.85 -3.09
N HIS A 130 -7.34 2.80 -3.64
CA HIS A 130 -6.88 2.72 -5.02
C HIS A 130 -7.57 1.57 -5.78
N ALA A 131 -8.76 1.18 -5.34
CA ALA A 131 -9.58 0.20 -6.05
C ALA A 131 -9.85 0.70 -7.47
N GLY A 132 -9.55 -0.13 -8.48
CA GLY A 132 -9.71 0.22 -9.89
C GLY A 132 -8.63 1.16 -10.45
N HIS A 133 -7.60 1.52 -9.68
CA HIS A 133 -6.46 2.26 -10.22
C HIS A 133 -5.45 1.33 -10.87
N ASN A 134 -4.55 1.90 -11.69
CA ASN A 134 -3.43 1.16 -12.25
C ASN A 134 -2.34 0.95 -11.19
N THR A 135 -2.57 -0.03 -10.32
CA THR A 135 -1.61 -0.50 -9.33
C THR A 135 -0.80 -1.68 -9.87
N SER A 136 0.41 -1.84 -9.35
CA SER A 136 1.28 -2.99 -9.61
C SER A 136 2.12 -3.28 -8.38
N PHE A 137 2.33 -4.56 -8.08
CA PHE A 137 3.28 -4.98 -7.04
C PHE A 137 4.67 -4.37 -7.28
N TYR A 138 5.29 -3.89 -6.22
CA TYR A 138 6.66 -3.36 -6.26
C TYR A 138 7.64 -4.33 -5.60
N LYS A 139 7.52 -4.53 -4.28
CA LYS A 139 8.34 -5.47 -3.51
C LYS A 139 7.76 -5.73 -2.13
N ILE A 140 8.24 -6.79 -1.49
CA ILE A 140 8.12 -6.98 -0.04
C ILE A 140 9.35 -6.33 0.59
N THR A 141 9.14 -5.36 1.49
CA THR A 141 10.22 -4.71 2.22
C THR A 141 9.69 -4.18 3.54
N LYS A 142 10.61 -3.82 4.44
CA LYS A 142 10.30 -2.97 5.59
C LYS A 142 9.90 -1.56 5.15
N GLY A 143 8.87 -1.00 5.77
CA GLY A 143 8.42 0.37 5.55
C GLY A 143 6.99 0.60 5.99
N TYR A 144 6.42 1.73 5.61
CA TYR A 144 5.02 2.08 5.89
C TYR A 144 4.31 2.63 4.64
N CYS A 145 2.98 2.60 4.66
CA CYS A 145 2.15 3.10 3.56
C CYS A 145 2.19 4.63 3.43
N ASP A 146 2.24 5.12 2.21
CA ASP A 146 2.33 6.54 1.88
C ASP A 146 1.02 7.16 1.39
N CYS A 147 -0.05 6.36 1.27
CA CYS A 147 -1.36 6.80 0.77
C CYS A 147 -1.87 8.07 1.48
N GLY A 148 -1.84 8.08 2.83
CA GLY A 148 -2.30 9.23 3.62
C GLY A 148 -1.33 10.44 3.63
N SER A 149 -0.20 10.35 2.92
CA SER A 149 0.76 11.44 2.79
C SER A 149 0.74 12.14 1.43
N MET A 150 -0.11 11.71 0.50
CA MET A 150 -0.12 12.22 -0.88
C MET A 150 -0.64 13.65 -1.05
N GLY A 151 -1.12 14.25 0.03
CA GLY A 151 -1.58 15.62 0.08
C GLY A 151 -2.14 15.91 1.46
N CYS A 152 -2.20 17.19 1.84
CA CYS A 152 -2.63 17.55 3.18
C CYS A 152 -4.13 17.24 3.37
N ASP A 153 -4.92 17.18 2.29
CA ASP A 153 -6.35 16.89 2.31
C ASP A 153 -6.69 15.49 1.77
N VAL A 154 -5.68 14.63 1.60
CA VAL A 154 -5.88 13.25 1.17
C VAL A 154 -6.28 12.41 2.38
N GLU A 155 -7.51 11.90 2.37
CA GLU A 155 -8.03 11.02 3.42
C GLU A 155 -7.85 9.56 3.03
N CYS A 156 -7.06 8.82 3.81
CA CYS A 156 -6.92 7.39 3.64
C CYS A 156 -8.11 6.67 4.26
N LYS A 157 -8.99 6.09 3.42
CA LYS A 157 -10.18 5.34 3.83
C LYS A 157 -9.89 4.08 4.66
N CYS A 158 -8.63 3.65 4.73
CA CYS A 158 -8.19 2.51 5.54
C CYS A 158 -7.96 2.87 7.01
N ILE A 159 -8.14 4.13 7.40
CA ILE A 159 -7.77 4.66 8.70
C ILE A 159 -8.99 5.30 9.34
N ASN A 160 -9.30 4.91 10.57
CA ASN A 160 -10.40 5.48 11.34
C ASN A 160 -9.95 6.69 12.19
N ASP A 161 -9.20 7.60 11.56
CA ASP A 161 -8.77 8.88 12.12
C ASP A 161 -8.77 9.92 11.00
N LYS A 162 -9.71 10.87 11.09
CA LYS A 162 -9.88 11.94 10.10
C LYS A 162 -8.73 12.95 10.09
N ASN A 163 -7.87 12.95 11.10
CA ASN A 163 -6.71 13.83 11.21
C ASN A 163 -5.41 13.15 10.79
N ALA A 164 -5.42 11.84 10.55
CA ALA A 164 -4.26 11.11 10.09
C ALA A 164 -3.67 11.73 8.81
N GLY A 165 -2.39 12.08 8.85
CA GLY A 165 -1.69 12.68 7.72
C GLY A 165 -2.04 14.13 7.43
N LYS A 166 -2.88 14.77 8.25
CA LYS A 166 -3.09 16.22 8.21
C LYS A 166 -1.97 16.94 8.95
N CYS A 167 -1.65 18.14 8.51
CA CYS A 167 -0.61 18.94 9.15
C CYS A 167 -1.03 19.33 10.57
N THR A 168 -0.16 19.09 11.56
CA THR A 168 -0.48 19.31 12.97
C THR A 168 -0.74 20.79 13.30
N ILE A 169 -0.03 21.74 12.68
CA ILE A 169 -0.31 23.19 12.87
C ILE A 169 -1.68 23.59 12.31
N ARG A 170 -2.18 22.92 11.27
CA ARG A 170 -3.51 23.20 10.72
C ARG A 170 -4.60 22.67 11.65
N ILE A 171 -4.42 21.48 12.21
CA ILE A 171 -5.43 20.83 13.04
C ILE A 171 -5.43 21.36 14.47
N HIS A 172 -4.24 21.55 15.05
CA HIS A 172 -4.08 21.87 16.47
C HIS A 172 -3.53 23.29 16.71
N GLY A 173 -3.20 24.06 15.67
CA GLY A 173 -2.52 25.34 15.84
C GLY A 173 -1.17 25.15 16.53
N LYS A 174 -0.78 26.10 17.38
CA LYS A 174 0.46 26.03 18.17
C LYS A 174 0.33 25.20 19.45
N ASN A 175 -0.64 24.29 19.52
CA ASN A 175 -0.72 23.32 20.61
C ASN A 175 0.26 22.17 20.36
N TYR A 176 1.04 21.86 21.38
CA TYR A 176 2.03 20.78 21.33
C TYR A 176 1.33 19.42 21.24
N VAL A 177 1.78 18.59 20.29
CA VAL A 177 1.29 17.23 20.07
C VAL A 177 2.45 16.27 19.84
N ARG A 178 2.24 15.00 20.17
CA ARG A 178 3.17 13.92 19.83
C ARG A 178 3.09 13.63 18.33
N GLN A 179 4.19 13.71 17.61
CA GLN A 179 4.20 13.48 16.15
C GLN A 179 5.58 13.06 15.63
N ARG A 180 5.60 12.46 14.44
CA ARG A 180 6.84 12.28 13.67
C ARG A 180 7.42 13.63 13.26
N TRP A 181 8.71 13.78 13.50
CA TRP A 181 9.41 15.05 13.37
C TRP A 181 10.50 14.99 12.31
N TYR A 182 10.60 16.06 11.53
CA TYR A 182 11.53 16.15 10.42
C TYR A 182 12.21 17.51 10.40
N HIS A 183 13.53 17.50 10.19
CA HIS A 183 14.31 18.71 9.95
C HIS A 183 14.51 18.94 8.46
N CYS A 184 14.43 20.18 8.02
CA CYS A 184 14.67 20.56 6.63
C CYS A 184 15.86 21.52 6.58
N LYS A 185 17.03 21.02 6.17
CA LYS A 185 18.26 21.83 6.07
C LYS A 185 18.14 22.94 5.04
N THR A 186 17.41 22.70 3.94
CA THR A 186 17.16 23.68 2.89
C THR A 186 16.33 24.87 3.37
N CYS A 187 15.42 24.66 4.31
CA CYS A 187 14.53 25.71 4.83
C CYS A 187 14.90 26.19 6.24
N PHE A 188 16.03 25.75 6.78
CA PHE A 188 16.48 26.04 8.14
C PHE A 188 15.45 25.65 9.24
N LEU A 189 14.64 24.62 8.98
CA LEU A 189 13.82 23.97 10.01
C LEU A 189 14.70 22.94 10.72
N THR A 190 15.58 23.43 11.59
CA THR A 190 16.61 22.65 12.30
C THR A 190 16.71 23.09 13.76
N GLY A 191 17.35 22.29 14.61
CA GLY A 191 17.45 22.58 16.04
C GLY A 191 16.10 22.33 16.71
N ASP A 192 15.55 23.36 17.35
CA ASP A 192 14.22 23.28 18.00
C ASP A 192 13.06 23.44 17.00
N LEU A 193 13.36 23.77 15.74
CA LEU A 193 12.37 23.92 14.66
C LEU A 193 12.33 22.68 13.78
N GLY A 194 11.15 22.38 13.27
CA GLY A 194 10.95 21.24 12.38
C GLY A 194 9.56 21.21 11.75
N CYS A 195 9.24 20.09 11.12
CA CYS A 195 7.97 19.93 10.45
C CYS A 195 7.38 18.54 10.65
N CYS A 196 6.05 18.49 10.60
CA CYS A 196 5.29 17.23 10.59
C CYS A 196 5.55 16.43 9.31
N GLN A 197 5.21 15.14 9.34
CA GLN A 197 5.32 14.24 8.17
C GLN A 197 4.66 14.78 6.90
N SER A 198 3.48 15.40 7.00
CA SER A 198 2.78 15.95 5.84
C SER A 198 3.56 17.09 5.19
N CYS A 199 4.09 18.01 6.00
CA CYS A 199 4.89 19.13 5.48
C CYS A 199 6.23 18.68 4.92
N ALA A 200 6.90 17.72 5.57
CA ALA A 200 8.11 17.10 5.07
C ALA A 200 7.94 16.57 3.63
N ARG A 201 6.79 15.98 3.33
CA ARG A 201 6.52 15.36 2.02
C ARG A 201 5.92 16.28 0.98
N ILE A 202 5.17 17.29 1.42
CA ILE A 202 4.38 18.14 0.52
C ILE A 202 5.06 19.49 0.33
N CYS A 203 5.34 20.18 1.44
CA CYS A 203 5.92 21.52 1.41
C CYS A 203 7.44 21.48 1.20
N HIS A 204 8.08 20.43 1.70
CA HIS A 204 9.53 20.22 1.61
C HIS A 204 9.88 19.05 0.68
N LYS A 205 8.98 18.73 -0.26
CA LYS A 205 9.27 17.77 -1.33
C LYS A 205 10.54 18.23 -2.05
N ASN A 206 11.48 17.31 -2.26
CA ASN A 206 12.77 17.55 -2.92
C ASN A 206 13.75 18.46 -2.15
N HIS A 207 13.48 18.77 -0.88
CA HIS A 207 14.46 19.44 -0.02
C HIS A 207 15.33 18.42 0.72
N ASN A 208 16.40 18.91 1.37
CA ASN A 208 17.20 18.09 2.26
C ASN A 208 16.48 17.92 3.61
N VAL A 209 15.55 16.96 3.63
CA VAL A 209 14.72 16.60 4.79
C VAL A 209 15.29 15.36 5.47
N ILE A 210 15.43 15.43 6.80
CA ILE A 210 15.96 14.37 7.65
C ILE A 210 14.93 14.03 8.69
N PHE A 211 14.64 12.74 8.88
CA PHE A 211 13.80 12.27 9.98
C PHE A 211 14.53 12.45 11.32
N ALA A 212 13.92 13.19 12.24
CA ALA A 212 14.48 13.51 13.55
C ALA A 212 13.89 12.64 14.67
N GLY A 213 13.03 11.67 14.34
CA GLY A 213 12.41 10.76 15.31
C GLY A 213 10.96 11.11 15.64
N ILE A 214 10.47 10.57 16.77
CA ILE A 214 9.19 10.96 17.35
C ILE A 214 9.45 12.07 18.35
N CYS A 215 8.78 13.19 18.15
CA CYS A 215 8.77 14.30 19.08
C CYS A 215 7.55 14.16 19.98
N GLU A 216 7.77 14.15 21.30
CA GLU A 216 6.71 13.97 22.30
C GLU A 216 5.86 15.23 22.49
N SER A 217 6.41 16.42 22.21
CA SER A 217 5.75 17.70 22.40
C SER A 217 6.26 18.73 21.39
N CYS A 218 5.59 18.85 20.24
CA CYS A 218 5.84 19.90 19.23
C CYS A 218 4.61 20.16 18.36
N TYR A 219 4.63 21.24 17.60
CA TYR A 219 3.69 21.52 16.51
C TYR A 219 4.49 21.79 15.22
N CYS A 220 3.89 21.65 14.04
CA CYS A 220 4.62 21.88 12.78
C CYS A 220 5.02 23.35 12.57
N ASP A 221 6.32 23.66 12.48
CA ASP A 221 6.79 25.04 12.27
C ASP A 221 6.65 25.52 10.84
N CYS A 222 6.52 24.60 9.86
CA CYS A 222 6.31 24.95 8.45
C CYS A 222 5.12 25.90 8.27
N GLY A 223 4.03 25.74 9.02
CA GLY A 223 2.87 26.63 8.98
C GLY A 223 2.83 27.70 10.08
N SER A 224 3.78 27.71 11.03
CA SER A 224 3.77 28.60 12.21
C SER A 224 4.20 30.04 11.89
N GLY A 225 4.90 30.25 10.76
CA GLY A 225 5.33 31.58 10.29
C GLY A 225 5.48 31.74 8.77
N ASN A 226 5.39 30.66 7.97
CA ASN A 226 5.56 30.72 6.52
C ASN A 226 4.22 30.65 5.78
N LYS A 227 3.85 31.74 5.07
CA LYS A 227 2.60 31.83 4.28
C LYS A 227 2.54 30.87 3.07
N ASN A 228 3.66 30.21 2.75
CA ASN A 228 3.75 29.27 1.64
C ASN A 228 3.51 27.81 2.02
N CYS A 229 3.24 27.51 3.29
CA CYS A 229 2.83 26.16 3.68
C CYS A 229 1.59 25.73 2.88
N LEU A 230 1.76 24.75 2.00
CA LEU A 230 0.69 24.23 1.15
C LEU A 230 -0.41 23.57 1.97
N CYS A 231 -0.08 23.03 3.15
CA CYS A 231 -1.08 22.47 4.03
C CYS A 231 -2.02 23.51 4.65
N MET A 232 -1.62 24.78 4.75
CA MET A 232 -2.46 25.86 5.28
C MET A 232 -3.39 26.46 4.22
N LYS A 233 -3.17 26.17 2.93
CA LYS A 233 -4.00 26.66 1.83
C LYS A 233 -5.15 25.68 1.64
N SER A 234 -6.38 26.09 1.92
CA SER A 234 -7.58 25.30 1.65
C SER A 234 -7.71 25.07 0.15
N ASN A 235 -7.32 23.89 -0.36
CA ASN A 235 -7.68 23.51 -1.72
C ASN A 235 -9.08 22.90 -1.70
N ILE A 236 -10.10 23.75 -1.58
CA ILE A 236 -11.43 23.38 -2.07
C ILE A 236 -11.34 23.42 -3.60
N LYS A 237 -10.81 22.36 -4.21
CA LYS A 237 -11.18 22.04 -5.58
C LYS A 237 -12.48 21.25 -5.49
N LYS A 238 -13.59 21.97 -5.72
CA LYS A 238 -14.89 21.38 -6.06
C LYS A 238 -14.75 20.44 -7.25
#